data_AF-A0A428MIZ4-F1
#
_entry.id   AF-A0A428MIZ4-F1
#
_cell.length_a   1.000
_cell.length_b   1.000
_cell.length_c   1.000
_cell.angle_alpha   90.00
_cell.angle_beta   90.00
_cell.angle_gamma   90.00
#
_symmetry.space_group_name_H-M   'P 1'
#
loop_
_entity.id
_entity.type
_entity.pdbx_description
1 polymer ?
#
loop_
_entity_poly.entity_id
_entity_poly.type
_entity_poly.pdbx_seq_one_letter_code
_entity_poly.pdbx_strand_id
1 'polypeptide(L)'
;MTRFQTTDPGFKNKHGQIVISRTGFPSESFPGQTIYHMRCSHCSHDYGSAGKDIHLRRCPRHQNGVKGEPLRTPPPNLFST
;
A
#
# COMPACT_ATOMS: atom_id res chain seq x y z
N MET A 1 7.62 19.11 -10.72
CA MET A 1 6.31 18.41 -10.79
C MET A 1 6.03 17.83 -9.42
N THR A 2 5.11 18.42 -8.67
CA THR A 2 4.73 17.90 -7.34
C THR A 2 4.10 16.53 -7.54
N ARG A 3 4.78 15.48 -7.06
CA ARG A 3 4.31 14.09 -7.18
C ARG A 3 2.93 13.97 -6.53
N PHE A 4 2.10 13.07 -7.06
CA PHE A 4 0.77 12.81 -6.51
C PHE A 4 0.89 12.35 -5.05
N GLN A 5 0.49 13.26 -4.15
CA GLN A 5 0.60 13.14 -2.68
C GLN A 5 0.01 11.83 -2.13
N THR A 6 -0.89 11.17 -2.87
CA THR A 6 -1.65 10.00 -2.41
C THR A 6 -0.85 8.70 -2.37
N THR A 7 0.33 8.66 -2.98
CA THR A 7 1.19 7.45 -3.01
C THR A 7 2.51 7.62 -2.26
N ASP A 8 2.77 8.81 -1.74
CA ASP A 8 3.99 9.08 -0.99
C ASP A 8 3.90 8.51 0.44
N PRO A 9 4.97 7.92 0.98
CA PRO A 9 5.02 7.49 2.37
C PRO A 9 4.59 8.61 3.32
N GLY A 10 3.76 8.25 4.30
CA GLY A 10 3.15 9.18 5.25
C GLY A 10 1.80 9.73 4.81
N PHE A 11 1.39 9.59 3.54
CA PHE A 11 0.04 9.95 3.13
C PHE A 11 -0.99 9.13 3.89
N LYS A 12 -1.94 9.83 4.53
CA LYS A 12 -3.09 9.24 5.22
C LYS A 12 -4.37 9.67 4.53
N ASN A 13 -5.17 8.71 4.10
CA ASN A 13 -6.48 9.01 3.51
C ASN A 13 -7.54 9.33 4.59
N LYS A 14 -8.74 9.74 4.15
CA LYS A 14 -9.87 10.08 5.03
C LYS A 14 -10.40 8.92 5.89
N HIS A 15 -10.05 7.68 5.57
CA HIS A 15 -10.50 6.48 6.27
C HIS A 15 -9.45 5.95 7.26
N GLY A 16 -8.28 6.60 7.33
CA GLY A 16 -7.23 6.28 8.29
C GLY A 16 -6.15 5.33 7.77
N GLN A 17 -6.01 5.16 6.46
CA GLN A 17 -5.03 4.26 5.87
C GLN A 17 -3.81 5.04 5.44
N ILE A 18 -2.65 4.60 5.92
CA ILE A 18 -1.36 5.27 5.78
C ILE A 18 -0.52 4.51 4.77
N VAL A 19 0.10 5.23 3.84
CA VAL A 19 1.15 4.67 2.97
C VAL A 19 2.44 4.55 3.80
N ILE A 20 2.95 3.33 3.94
CA ILE A 20 4.21 3.06 4.64
C ILE A 20 5.39 3.12 3.66
N SER A 21 5.25 2.46 2.50
CA SER A 21 6.30 2.41 1.48
C SER A 21 5.75 1.99 0.13
N ARG A 22 6.51 2.27 -0.93
CA ARG A 22 6.32 1.65 -2.24
C ARG A 22 7.04 0.30 -2.24
N THR A 23 6.36 -0.78 -2.60
CA THR A 23 6.97 -2.13 -2.54
C THR A 23 7.82 -2.47 -3.75
N GLY A 24 7.57 -1.81 -4.89
CA GLY A 24 8.20 -2.12 -6.18
C GLY A 24 7.60 -3.32 -6.92
N PHE A 25 6.76 -4.13 -6.26
CA PHE A 25 6.12 -5.28 -6.89
C PHE A 25 4.91 -4.88 -7.75
N PRO A 26 4.67 -5.57 -8.87
CA PRO A 26 3.46 -5.38 -9.68
C PRO A 26 2.22 -5.87 -8.92
N SER A 27 1.09 -5.20 -9.12
CA SER A 27 -0.21 -5.66 -8.61
C SER A 27 -0.70 -6.85 -9.40
N GLU A 28 -1.22 -7.87 -8.70
CA GLU A 28 -1.83 -9.05 -9.34
C GLU A 28 -3.21 -8.73 -9.90
N SER A 29 -4.00 -7.92 -9.19
CA SER A 29 -5.36 -7.55 -9.58
C SER A 29 -5.42 -6.37 -10.57
N PHE A 30 -4.35 -5.58 -10.70
CA PHE A 30 -4.33 -4.36 -11.51
C PHE A 30 -3.08 -4.28 -12.39
N PRO A 31 -3.16 -4.77 -13.64
CA PRO A 31 -2.05 -4.71 -14.59
C PRO A 31 -1.46 -3.30 -14.73
N GLY A 32 -0.13 -3.21 -14.71
CA GLY A 32 0.61 -1.94 -14.82
C GLY A 32 0.64 -1.08 -13.56
N GLN A 33 0.03 -1.52 -12.44
CA GLN A 33 0.13 -0.82 -11.16
C GLN A 33 1.21 -1.42 -10.25
N THR A 34 1.80 -0.60 -9.40
CA THR A 34 2.69 -1.04 -8.31
C THR A 34 1.89 -1.22 -7.01
N ILE A 35 2.21 -2.24 -6.22
CA ILE A 35 1.67 -2.43 -4.87
C ILE A 35 2.38 -1.47 -3.90
N TYR A 36 1.59 -0.83 -3.05
CA TYR A 36 2.06 -0.02 -1.92
C TYR A 36 1.72 -0.72 -0.62
N HIS A 37 2.63 -0.63 0.34
CA HIS A 37 2.42 -1.10 1.70
C HIS A 37 1.53 -0.09 2.43
N MET A 38 0.32 -0.50 2.75
CA MET A 38 -0.63 0.28 3.54
C MET A 38 -0.72 -0.26 4.96
N ARG A 39 -0.88 0.65 5.93
CA ARG A 39 -1.20 0.32 7.33
C ARG A 39 -2.45 1.06 7.77
N CYS A 40 -3.37 0.36 8.42
CA CYS A 40 -4.50 1.01 9.07
C CYS A 40 -4.08 1.68 10.37
N SER A 41 -4.37 2.98 10.55
CA SER A 41 -4.06 3.70 11.79
C SER A 41 -4.94 3.31 12.99
N HIS A 42 -6.01 2.55 12.77
CA HIS A 42 -6.95 2.16 13.82
C HIS A 42 -6.67 0.78 14.43
N CYS A 43 -6.22 -0.18 13.60
CA CYS A 43 -5.98 -1.56 14.05
C CYS A 43 -4.58 -2.10 13.68
N SER A 44 -3.72 -1.26 13.12
CA SER A 44 -2.35 -1.60 12.70
C SER A 44 -2.23 -2.73 11.68
N HIS A 45 -3.33 -3.13 11.03
CA HIS A 45 -3.29 -4.16 9.99
C HIS A 45 -2.55 -3.67 8.75
N ASP A 46 -1.58 -4.45 8.31
CA ASP A 46 -0.76 -4.23 7.12
C ASP A 46 -1.28 -5.02 5.92
N TYR A 47 -1.31 -4.37 4.76
CA TYR A 47 -1.77 -4.98 3.53
C TYR A 47 -1.31 -4.21 2.29
N GLY A 48 -1.33 -4.86 1.13
CA GLY A 48 -1.01 -4.26 -0.17
C GLY A 48 -2.21 -3.55 -0.80
N SER A 49 -1.96 -2.45 -1.51
CA SER A 49 -2.94 -1.77 -2.37
C SER A 49 -2.28 -1.19 -3.61
N ALA A 50 -2.97 -1.24 -4.75
CA ALA A 50 -2.55 -0.49 -5.93
C ALA A 50 -2.66 1.02 -5.68
N GLY A 51 -1.74 1.79 -6.28
CA GLY A 51 -1.65 3.26 -6.09
C GLY A 51 -2.95 3.99 -6.39
N LYS A 52 -3.66 3.59 -7.45
CA LYS A 52 -4.94 4.20 -7.83
C LYS A 52 -6.03 4.12 -6.76
N ASP A 53 -5.99 3.11 -5.89
CA ASP A 53 -7.05 2.88 -4.90
C ASP A 53 -6.79 3.55 -3.55
N ILE A 54 -5.56 4.03 -3.30
CA ILE A 54 -5.11 4.48 -1.97
C ILE A 54 -6.00 5.58 -1.39
N HIS A 55 -6.38 6.55 -2.23
CA HIS A 55 -7.12 7.75 -1.81
C HIS A 55 -8.51 7.46 -1.17
N LEU A 56 -9.15 6.33 -1.49
CA LEU A 56 -10.44 5.90 -0.94
C LEU A 56 -10.38 4.54 -0.23
N ARG A 57 -9.18 3.96 -0.09
CA ARG A 57 -9.00 2.63 0.50
C ARG A 57 -9.59 2.60 1.92
N ARG A 58 -10.27 1.50 2.27
CA ARG A 58 -10.75 1.21 3.63
C ARG A 58 -9.99 0.02 4.18
N CYS A 59 -9.92 -0.08 5.51
CA CYS A 59 -9.29 -1.22 6.17
C CYS A 59 -10.06 -2.53 5.90
N PRO A 60 -9.41 -3.58 5.35
CA PRO A 60 -10.05 -4.87 5.11
C PRO A 60 -10.42 -5.62 6.39
N ARG A 61 -9.82 -5.26 7.54
CA ARG A 61 -10.04 -5.97 8.81
C ARG A 61 -11.33 -5.57 9.53
N HIS A 62 -11.74 -4.30 9.45
CA HIS A 62 -12.85 -3.79 10.28
C HIS A 62 -13.64 -2.61 9.67
N GLN A 63 -13.33 -2.19 8.43
CA GLN A 63 -14.09 -1.15 7.72
C GLN A 63 -14.80 -1.70 6.47
N ASN A 64 -14.95 -3.03 6.39
CA ASN A 64 -15.48 -3.74 5.22
C ASN A 64 -14.75 -3.37 3.92
N GLY A 65 -13.44 -3.10 4.01
CA GLY A 65 -12.59 -2.86 2.85
C GLY A 65 -12.37 -4.15 2.05
N VAL A 66 -12.13 -4.00 0.74
CA VAL A 66 -11.73 -5.13 -0.11
C VAL A 66 -10.42 -5.71 0.41
N LYS A 67 -10.27 -7.04 0.37
CA LYS A 67 -9.03 -7.75 0.74
C LYS A 67 -7.80 -7.07 0.09
N GLY A 68 -6.73 -6.93 0.85
CA GLY A 68 -5.48 -6.39 0.33
C GLY A 68 -4.67 -7.39 -0.48
N GLU A 69 -3.82 -6.86 -1.34
CA GLU A 69 -2.80 -7.63 -2.06
C GLU A 69 -1.72 -8.14 -1.08
N PRO A 70 -1.05 -9.26 -1.36
CA PRO A 70 0.01 -9.77 -0.51
C PRO A 70 1.18 -8.79 -0.47
N LEU A 71 1.67 -8.49 0.73
CA LEU A 71 2.93 -7.79 0.92
C LEU A 71 4.06 -8.78 0.73
N ARG A 72 4.71 -8.71 -0.44
CA ARG A 72 5.90 -9.49 -0.74
C ARG A 72 7.11 -8.77 -0.16
N THR A 73 7.97 -9.50 0.52
CA THR A 73 9.30 -9.00 0.85
C THR A 73 10.19 -9.10 -0.39
N PRO A 74 10.98 -8.06 -0.73
CA PRO A 74 12.10 -8.23 -1.65
C PRO A 74 12.98 -9.37 -1.13
N PRO A 75 13.48 -10.25 -2.01
CA PRO A 75 14.52 -11.19 -1.59
C PRO A 75 15.66 -10.38 -0.96
N PRO A 76 16.28 -10.86 0.13
CA PRO A 76 17.43 -10.18 0.72
C PRO A 76 18.46 -9.94 -0.38
N ASN A 77 18.93 -8.70 -0.47
CA ASN A 77 19.84 -8.30 -1.53
C ASN A 77 21.13 -9.10 -1.35
N LEU A 78 21.39 -10.06 -2.23
CA LEU A 78 22.55 -10.98 -2.12
C LEU A 78 23.89 -10.28 -2.38
N PHE A 79 23.87 -8.97 -2.66
CA PHE A 79 25.02 -8.15 -3.03
C PHE A 79 25.25 -6.96 -2.07
N SER A 80 24.90 -7.10 -0.80
CA SER A 80 25.36 -6.14 0.22
C SER A 80 26.88 -6.32 0.44
N THR A 81 27.68 -5.53 -0.28
CA THR A 81 29.12 -5.32 -0.02
C THR A 81 29.35 -4.32 1.08
#